data_AF-A0AAD7K8U5-F1
#
_entry.id   AF-A0AAD7K8U5-F1
#
_cell.length_a   1.000
_cell.length_b   1.000
_cell.length_c   1.000
_cell.angle_alpha   90.00
_cell.angle_beta   90.00
_cell.angle_gamma   90.00
#
_symmetry.space_group_name_H-M   'P 1'
#
loop_
_entity.id
_entity.type
_entity.pdbx_description
1 polymer ?
#
loop_
_entity_poly.entity_id
_entity_poly.type
_entity_poly.pdbx_seq_one_letter_code
_entity_poly.pdbx_strand_id
1 'polypeptide(L)'
;TSSKDTVTCPVLDGPKTFHIWNIRIVGKLRREKVADTLQGKPTATQVPLPGDATGTHLDTWEIRDAKAHGIIVDHISDRLALKVAHLPTAAELYAKIVQIHQGANIGVNAFYVFSGMMKLQWDGASSIEDHIGLINAGDNKLTAMK
;
A
#
# COMPACT_ATOMS: atom_id res chain seq x y z
N THR A 1 34.69 -8.47 -13.83
CA THR A 1 34.26 -8.06 -12.48
C THR A 1 32.77 -7.78 -12.54
N SER A 2 31.93 -8.75 -12.14
CA SER A 2 30.47 -8.61 -12.18
C SER A 2 30.01 -7.86 -10.93
N SER A 3 29.68 -6.58 -11.10
CA SER A 3 29.14 -5.75 -10.03
C SER A 3 27.76 -6.27 -9.68
N LYS A 4 27.61 -6.81 -8.46
CA LYS A 4 26.29 -7.10 -7.89
C LYS A 4 25.56 -5.77 -7.75
N ASP A 5 24.65 -5.49 -8.66
CA ASP A 5 23.66 -4.42 -8.52
C ASP A 5 22.80 -4.75 -7.29
N THR A 6 23.26 -4.29 -6.14
CA THR A 6 22.50 -4.33 -4.90
C THR A 6 21.29 -3.45 -5.15
N VAL A 7 20.14 -4.05 -5.43
CA VAL A 7 18.89 -3.32 -5.74
C VAL A 7 18.42 -2.66 -4.45
N THR A 8 18.98 -1.49 -4.16
CA THR A 8 18.61 -0.67 -3.02
C THR A 8 17.16 -0.21 -3.20
N CYS A 9 16.39 -0.23 -2.12
CA CYS A 9 15.05 0.34 -2.11
C CYS A 9 15.22 1.85 -2.36
N PRO A 10 14.73 2.39 -3.49
CA PRO A 10 14.98 3.78 -3.86
C PRO A 10 14.23 4.68 -2.89
N VAL A 11 14.72 5.90 -2.69
CA VAL A 11 14.01 6.89 -1.87
C VAL A 11 12.78 7.40 -2.64
N LEU A 12 11.64 7.48 -1.96
CA LEU A 12 10.44 8.08 -2.53
C LEU A 12 10.60 9.61 -2.59
N ASP A 13 10.97 10.10 -3.76
CA ASP A 13 11.10 11.54 -4.02
C ASP A 13 9.89 12.11 -4.78
N GLY A 14 9.21 11.29 -5.58
CA GLY A 14 8.08 11.79 -6.36
C GLY A 14 7.19 10.72 -7.02
N PRO A 15 6.16 11.15 -7.75
CA PRO A 15 5.11 10.25 -8.27
C PRO A 15 5.61 9.22 -9.29
N LYS A 16 6.71 9.51 -10.01
CA LYS A 16 7.32 8.60 -10.99
C LYS A 16 8.02 7.41 -10.32
N THR A 17 8.60 7.62 -9.15
CA THR A 17 9.31 6.56 -8.40
C THR A 17 8.39 5.80 -7.45
N PHE A 18 7.17 6.30 -7.23
CA PHE A 18 6.20 5.71 -6.31
C PHE A 18 5.90 4.23 -6.60
N HIS A 19 5.67 3.84 -7.86
CA HIS A 19 5.28 2.45 -8.15
C HIS A 19 6.40 1.46 -7.81
N ILE A 20 7.64 1.78 -8.19
CA ILE A 20 8.82 0.96 -7.88
C ILE A 20 9.12 0.98 -6.38
N TRP A 21 9.01 2.15 -5.75
CA TRP A 21 9.14 2.29 -4.29
C TRP A 21 8.15 1.40 -3.55
N ASN A 22 6.87 1.44 -3.95
CA ASN A 22 5.78 0.71 -3.30
C ASN A 22 6.01 -0.81 -3.33
N ILE A 23 6.43 -1.34 -4.48
CA ILE A 23 6.76 -2.77 -4.60
C ILE A 23 7.95 -3.14 -3.69
N ARG A 24 9.00 -2.31 -3.69
CA ARG A 24 10.24 -2.61 -2.94
C ARG A 24 10.05 -2.46 -1.43
N ILE A 25 9.32 -1.45 -0.96
CA ILE A 25 9.07 -1.22 0.47
C ILE A 25 8.22 -2.35 1.06
N VAL A 26 7.15 -2.77 0.36
CA VAL A 26 6.34 -3.93 0.77
C VAL A 26 7.19 -5.21 0.78
N GLY A 27 8.05 -5.40 -0.22
CA GLY A 27 9.00 -6.52 -0.25
C GLY A 27 10.03 -6.50 0.90
N LYS A 28 10.43 -5.32 1.38
CA LYS A 28 11.32 -5.17 2.54
C LYS A 28 10.59 -5.47 3.85
N LEU A 29 9.39 -4.95 4.03
CA LEU A 29 8.55 -5.22 5.21
C LEU A 29 8.20 -6.72 5.34
N ARG A 30 7.97 -7.41 4.21
CA ARG A 30 7.74 -8.88 4.21
C ARG A 30 8.97 -9.66 4.66
N ARG A 31 10.17 -9.26 4.20
CA ARG A 31 11.44 -9.88 4.63
C ARG A 31 11.68 -9.71 6.12
N GLU A 32 11.29 -8.54 6.65
CA GLU A 32 11.42 -8.21 8.07
C GLU A 32 10.28 -8.76 8.94
N LYS A 33 9.31 -9.50 8.36
CA LYS A 33 8.12 -10.07 9.03
C LYS A 33 7.24 -9.03 9.74
N VAL A 34 7.15 -7.83 9.17
CA VAL A 34 6.34 -6.72 9.70
C VAL A 34 5.29 -6.20 8.71
N ALA A 35 5.11 -6.86 7.56
CA ALA A 35 4.17 -6.40 6.54
C ALA A 35 2.69 -6.43 6.98
N ASP A 36 2.35 -7.24 7.96
CA ASP A 36 1.01 -7.34 8.57
C ASP A 36 0.62 -6.06 9.33
N THR A 37 1.59 -5.32 9.84
CA THR A 37 1.35 -4.03 10.53
C THR A 37 0.70 -2.98 9.62
N LEU A 38 0.87 -3.09 8.30
CA LEU A 38 0.24 -2.20 7.32
C LEU A 38 -1.29 -2.31 7.31
N GLN A 39 -1.85 -3.40 7.83
CA GLN A 39 -3.29 -3.61 7.94
C GLN A 39 -3.88 -3.04 9.23
N GLY A 40 -3.05 -2.44 10.09
CA GLY A 40 -3.44 -1.88 11.39
C GLY A 40 -3.29 -2.88 12.54
N LYS A 41 -3.72 -2.47 13.73
CA LYS A 41 -3.68 -3.29 14.93
C LYS A 41 -4.69 -4.44 14.81
N PRO A 42 -4.30 -5.72 14.98
CA PRO A 42 -5.24 -6.82 15.02
C PRO A 42 -6.27 -6.57 16.12
N THR A 43 -7.54 -6.42 15.75
CA THR A 43 -8.65 -6.42 16.71
C THR A 43 -8.69 -7.80 17.37
N ALA A 44 -8.83 -7.85 18.69
CA ALA A 44 -8.71 -9.04 19.55
C ALA A 44 -9.73 -10.19 19.30
N THR A 45 -10.28 -10.32 18.10
CA THR A 45 -11.21 -11.38 17.69
C THR A 45 -10.51 -12.59 17.07
N GLN A 46 -9.17 -12.60 16.97
CA GLN A 46 -8.42 -13.82 16.68
C GLN A 46 -8.32 -14.66 17.96
N VAL A 47 -9.24 -15.62 18.09
CA VAL A 47 -9.29 -16.64 19.14
C VAL A 47 -7.89 -17.26 19.30
N PRO A 48 -7.29 -17.31 20.51
CA PRO A 48 -6.02 -17.98 20.71
C PRO A 48 -6.18 -19.48 20.47
N LEU A 49 -5.30 -20.08 19.67
CA LEU A 49 -5.11 -21.53 19.74
C LEU A 49 -4.62 -21.88 21.15
N PRO A 50 -5.11 -22.98 21.77
CA PRO A 50 -4.73 -23.36 23.12
C PRO A 50 -3.27 -23.84 23.11
N GLY A 51 -2.35 -22.96 23.50
CA GLY A 51 -0.92 -23.24 23.56
C GLY A 51 -0.07 -22.07 24.04
N ASP A 52 -0.44 -20.83 23.75
CA ASP A 52 0.35 -19.65 24.17
C ASP A 52 -0.25 -18.98 25.41
N ALA A 53 0.18 -19.45 26.57
CA ALA A 53 0.05 -18.69 27.79
C ALA A 53 1.14 -17.60 27.85
N THR A 54 0.80 -16.48 28.48
CA THR A 54 1.69 -15.45 29.06
C THR A 54 2.22 -14.33 28.13
N GLY A 55 1.41 -13.28 27.95
CA GLY A 55 1.88 -11.90 28.15
C GLY A 55 2.49 -11.08 26.99
N THR A 56 2.63 -11.58 25.77
CA THR A 56 3.57 -10.97 24.79
C THR A 56 3.00 -10.55 23.43
N HIS A 57 1.67 -10.60 23.20
CA HIS A 57 1.12 -10.33 21.86
C HIS A 57 0.95 -8.83 21.51
N LEU A 58 0.67 -7.99 22.51
CA LEU A 58 0.53 -6.54 22.32
C LEU A 58 1.88 -5.84 22.13
N ASP A 59 2.86 -6.17 22.98
CA ASP A 59 4.24 -5.66 22.88
C ASP A 59 4.90 -6.07 21.56
N THR A 60 4.63 -7.29 21.07
CA THR A 60 5.16 -7.72 19.77
C THR A 60 4.49 -7.03 18.58
N TRP A 61 3.23 -6.58 18.69
CA TRP A 61 2.65 -5.76 17.62
C TRP A 61 3.24 -4.35 17.63
N GLU A 62 3.31 -3.68 18.78
CA GLU A 62 3.83 -2.31 18.89
C GLU A 62 5.30 -2.22 18.45
N ILE A 63 6.13 -3.21 18.82
CA ILE A 63 7.52 -3.31 18.34
C ILE A 63 7.59 -3.50 16.83
N ARG A 64 6.71 -4.33 16.25
CA ARG A 64 6.67 -4.57 14.80
C ARG A 64 6.18 -3.34 14.05
N ASP A 65 5.20 -2.62 14.58
CA ASP A 65 4.67 -1.39 14.01
C ASP A 65 5.73 -0.28 14.02
N ALA A 66 6.43 -0.08 15.15
CA ALA A 66 7.53 0.87 15.23
C ALA A 66 8.67 0.53 14.24
N LYS A 67 8.99 -0.77 14.08
CA LYS A 67 9.98 -1.23 13.10
C LYS A 67 9.52 -0.96 11.66
N ALA A 68 8.26 -1.26 11.34
CA ALA A 68 7.69 -0.98 10.02
C ALA A 68 7.68 0.53 9.73
N HIS A 69 7.29 1.33 10.72
CA HIS A 69 7.28 2.79 10.66
C HIS A 69 8.67 3.33 10.32
N GLY A 70 9.71 2.93 11.07
CA GLY A 70 11.09 3.32 10.81
C GLY A 70 11.57 2.92 9.41
N ILE A 71 11.29 1.69 8.96
CA ILE A 71 11.64 1.22 7.61
C ILE A 71 10.99 2.12 6.54
N ILE A 72 9.73 2.51 6.71
CA ILE A 72 9.04 3.37 5.73
C ILE A 72 9.67 4.77 5.74
N VAL A 73 9.90 5.36 6.92
CA VAL A 73 10.51 6.69 7.07
C VAL A 73 11.91 6.74 6.44
N ASP A 74 12.73 5.70 6.62
CA ASP A 74 14.08 5.61 6.04
C ASP A 74 14.09 5.62 4.50
N HIS A 75 12.96 5.31 3.86
CA HIS A 75 12.87 5.16 2.40
C HIS A 75 11.97 6.22 1.75
N ILE A 76 11.63 7.29 2.46
CA ILE A 76 10.93 8.45 1.91
C ILE A 76 11.82 9.69 1.97
N SER A 77 11.59 10.68 1.11
CA SER A 77 12.31 11.95 1.17
C SER A 77 11.95 12.74 2.44
N ASP A 78 12.88 13.59 2.92
CA ASP A 78 12.65 14.46 4.08
C ASP A 78 11.38 15.31 3.93
N ARG A 79 11.10 15.77 2.70
CA ARG A 79 9.90 16.51 2.38
C ARG A 79 8.62 15.71 2.63
N LEU A 80 8.61 14.43 2.27
CA LEU A 80 7.48 13.54 2.55
C LEU A 80 7.42 13.19 4.03
N ALA A 81 8.57 12.91 4.67
CA ALA A 81 8.66 12.62 6.09
C ALA A 81 8.03 13.74 6.94
N LEU A 82 8.32 15.00 6.63
CA LEU A 82 7.71 16.16 7.30
C LEU A 82 6.17 16.19 7.19
N LYS A 83 5.60 15.73 6.08
CA LYS A 83 4.13 15.71 5.88
C LYS A 83 3.42 14.62 6.67
N VAL A 84 4.12 13.54 6.98
CA VAL A 84 3.56 12.34 7.62
C VAL A 84 4.08 12.11 9.04
N ALA A 85 4.95 13.00 9.54
CA ALA A 85 5.60 12.90 10.85
C ALA A 85 4.61 12.81 12.04
N HIS A 86 3.38 13.32 11.87
CA HIS A 86 2.35 13.29 12.91
C HIS A 86 1.59 11.95 12.96
N LEU A 87 1.82 11.03 12.02
CA LEU A 87 1.12 9.76 11.95
C LEU A 87 1.86 8.70 12.79
N PRO A 88 1.24 8.19 13.87
CA PRO A 88 1.93 7.34 14.82
C PRO A 88 2.12 5.90 14.35
N THR A 89 1.24 5.38 13.47
CA THR A 89 1.28 3.98 13.04
C THR A 89 1.86 3.79 11.65
N ALA A 90 2.49 2.64 11.39
CA ALA A 90 3.00 2.30 10.06
C ALA A 90 1.87 2.19 9.01
N ALA A 91 0.69 1.72 9.43
CA ALA A 91 -0.50 1.63 8.59
C ALA A 91 -0.97 2.99 8.09
N GLU A 92 -1.17 3.96 9.00
CA GLU A 92 -1.61 5.31 8.66
C GLU A 92 -0.57 6.03 7.80
N LEU A 93 0.71 5.90 8.17
CA LEU A 93 1.84 6.42 7.41
C LEU A 93 1.81 5.94 5.96
N TYR A 94 1.76 4.63 5.76
CA TYR A 94 1.74 4.01 4.43
C TYR A 94 0.48 4.40 3.65
N ALA A 95 -0.70 4.35 4.25
CA ALA A 95 -1.95 4.74 3.62
C ALA A 95 -1.92 6.20 3.17
N LYS A 96 -1.37 7.11 4.00
CA LYS A 96 -1.25 8.53 3.65
C LYS A 96 -0.29 8.75 2.50
N ILE A 97 0.85 8.07 2.48
CA ILE A 97 1.81 8.14 1.37
C ILE A 97 1.14 7.66 0.07
N VAL A 98 0.44 6.52 0.11
CA VAL A 98 -0.32 6.00 -1.03
C VAL A 98 -1.36 7.03 -1.49
N GLN A 99 -2.09 7.65 -0.58
CA GLN A 99 -3.08 8.69 -0.89
C GLN A 99 -2.44 9.92 -1.58
N ILE A 100 -1.32 10.42 -1.05
CA ILE A 100 -0.59 11.56 -1.63
C ILE A 100 -0.19 11.27 -3.07
N HIS A 101 0.29 10.06 -3.36
CA HIS A 101 0.76 9.70 -4.70
C HIS A 101 -0.36 9.26 -5.64
N GLN A 102 -1.47 8.72 -5.13
CA GLN A 102 -2.68 8.51 -5.92
C GLN A 102 -3.33 9.84 -6.32
N GLY A 103 -3.37 10.82 -5.42
CA GLY A 103 -3.85 12.19 -5.69
C GLY A 103 -2.92 12.99 -6.61
N ALA A 104 -1.60 12.80 -6.52
CA ALA A 104 -0.65 13.48 -7.40
C ALA A 104 -0.65 12.95 -8.85
N ASN A 105 -1.11 11.71 -9.08
CA ASN A 105 -1.18 11.06 -10.39
C ASN A 105 -2.62 10.93 -10.91
N ILE A 106 -3.56 11.78 -10.49
CA ILE A 106 -4.98 11.74 -10.91
C ILE A 106 -5.10 11.60 -12.43
N GLY A 107 -4.38 12.40 -13.23
CA GLY A 107 -4.48 12.34 -14.69
C GLY A 107 -4.04 11.01 -15.29
N VAL A 108 -2.94 10.44 -14.79
CA VAL A 108 -2.43 9.14 -15.27
C VAL A 108 -3.33 8.00 -14.80
N ASN A 109 -3.80 8.06 -13.56
CA ASN A 109 -4.70 7.05 -12.99
C ASN A 109 -6.07 7.08 -13.70
N ALA A 110 -6.63 8.27 -13.92
CA ALA A 110 -7.85 8.47 -14.71
C ALA A 110 -7.69 7.97 -16.14
N PHE A 111 -6.55 8.25 -16.80
CA PHE A 111 -6.25 7.73 -18.13
C PHE A 111 -6.24 6.19 -18.18
N TYR A 112 -5.59 5.52 -17.22
CA TYR A 112 -5.58 4.05 -17.17
C TYR A 112 -6.94 3.45 -16.85
N VAL A 113 -7.71 4.05 -15.94
CA VAL A 113 -9.09 3.61 -15.63
C VAL A 113 -9.96 3.76 -16.87
N PHE A 114 -9.96 4.93 -17.52
CA PHE A 114 -10.71 5.18 -18.76
C PHE A 114 -10.28 4.25 -19.89
N SER A 115 -8.97 4.07 -20.10
CA SER A 115 -8.45 3.15 -21.12
C SER A 115 -8.84 1.69 -20.87
N GLY A 116 -8.93 1.27 -19.59
CA GLY A 116 -9.45 -0.04 -19.22
C GLY A 116 -10.93 -0.20 -19.55
N MET A 117 -11.74 0.82 -19.24
CA MET A 117 -13.16 0.87 -19.59
C MET A 117 -13.38 0.80 -21.11
N MET A 118 -12.57 1.49 -21.91
CA MET A 118 -12.66 1.45 -23.39
C MET A 118 -12.28 0.09 -23.99
N LYS A 119 -11.49 -0.71 -23.27
CA LYS A 119 -11.06 -2.06 -23.71
C LYS A 119 -11.97 -3.17 -23.20
N LEU A 120 -12.89 -2.86 -22.27
CA LEU A 120 -13.86 -3.82 -21.79
C LEU A 120 -14.79 -4.19 -22.95
N GLN A 121 -14.78 -5.47 -23.30
CA GLN A 121 -15.73 -6.09 -24.21
C GLN A 121 -16.44 -7.18 -23.44
N TRP A 122 -17.74 -7.30 -23.64
CA TRP A 122 -18.48 -8.41 -23.06
C TRP A 122 -18.04 -9.69 -23.75
N ASP A 123 -17.69 -10.70 -22.95
CA ASP A 123 -17.12 -11.96 -23.41
C ASP A 123 -18.20 -13.00 -23.81
N GLY A 124 -19.48 -12.68 -23.58
CA GLY A 124 -20.61 -13.57 -23.83
C GLY A 124 -20.71 -14.77 -22.88
N ALA A 125 -19.75 -14.93 -21.96
CA ALA A 125 -19.69 -16.03 -21.00
C ALA A 125 -20.07 -15.58 -19.58
N SER A 126 -19.69 -14.34 -19.21
CA SER A 126 -20.12 -13.67 -17.98
C SER A 126 -21.54 -13.09 -18.13
N SER A 127 -22.24 -12.89 -17.00
CA SER A 127 -23.54 -12.24 -17.02
C SER A 127 -23.41 -10.79 -17.50
N ILE A 128 -24.47 -10.26 -18.13
CA ILE A 128 -24.46 -8.86 -18.58
C ILE A 128 -24.43 -7.91 -17.38
N GLU A 129 -25.02 -8.32 -16.25
CA GLU A 129 -24.98 -7.59 -15.00
C GLU A 129 -23.55 -7.44 -14.45
N ASP A 130 -22.73 -8.50 -14.51
CA ASP A 130 -21.33 -8.44 -14.10
C ASP A 130 -20.54 -7.47 -14.99
N HIS A 131 -20.79 -7.49 -16.30
CA HIS A 131 -20.14 -6.59 -17.25
C HIS A 131 -20.51 -5.13 -16.99
N ILE A 132 -21.79 -4.83 -16.76
CA ILE A 132 -22.27 -3.49 -16.36
C ILE A 132 -21.65 -3.09 -15.01
N GLY A 133 -21.52 -4.05 -14.08
CA GLY A 133 -20.87 -3.84 -12.78
C GLY A 133 -19.42 -3.35 -12.92
N LEU A 134 -18.65 -3.91 -13.86
CA LEU A 134 -17.28 -3.48 -14.15
C LEU A 134 -17.22 -2.05 -14.71
N ILE A 135 -18.17 -1.68 -15.57
CA ILE A 135 -18.27 -0.31 -16.11
C ILE A 135 -18.61 0.68 -15.00
N ASN A 136 -19.62 0.38 -14.17
CA ASN A 136 -20.02 1.21 -13.04
C ASN A 136 -18.90 1.38 -12.01
N ALA A 137 -18.13 0.32 -11.75
CA ALA A 137 -16.97 0.39 -10.86
C ALA A 137 -15.88 1.34 -11.42
N GLY A 138 -15.65 1.32 -12.73
CA GLY A 138 -14.76 2.25 -13.41
C GLY A 138 -15.24 3.71 -13.31
N ASP A 139 -16.53 3.95 -13.56
CA ASP A 139 -17.13 5.29 -13.51
C ASP A 139 -17.11 5.89 -12.08
N ASN A 140 -17.48 5.09 -11.08
CA ASN A 140 -17.38 5.48 -9.67
C ASN A 140 -15.95 5.85 -9.28
N LYS A 141 -14.97 5.09 -9.78
CA LYS A 141 -13.56 5.33 -9.53
C LYS A 141 -13.06 6.62 -10.19
N LEU A 142 -13.53 6.96 -11.40
CA LEU A 142 -13.23 8.24 -12.04
C LEU A 142 -13.88 9.41 -11.32
N THR A 143 -15.12 9.25 -10.88
CA THR A 143 -15.85 10.30 -10.13
C THR A 143 -15.17 10.60 -8.79
N ALA A 144 -14.64 9.59 -8.11
CA ALA A 144 -13.88 9.74 -6.87
C ALA A 144 -12.49 10.41 -7.06
N MET A 145 -12.04 10.63 -8.29
CA MET A 145 -10.78 11.30 -8.61
C MET A 145 -10.94 12.80 -8.95
N LYS A 146 -12.17 13.33 -8.93
CA LYS A 146 -12.45 14.78 -9.04
C LYS A 146 -12.08 15.51 -7.76
#